data_AF-A0A967WCS6-F1
#
_entry.id   AF-A0A967WCS6-F1
#
_cell.length_a   1.000
_cell.length_b   1.000
_cell.length_c   1.000
_cell.angle_alpha   90.00
_cell.angle_beta   90.00
_cell.angle_gamma   90.00
#
_symmetry.space_group_name_H-M   'P 1'
#
loop_
_entity.id
_entity.type
_entity.pdbx_description
1 polymer ?
#
loop_
_entity_poly.entity_id
_entity_poly.type
_entity_poly.pdbx_seq_one_letter_code
_entity_poly.pdbx_strand_id
1 'polypeptide(L)' 'ASLSPEIARQTITLMAPSKTYNIAGIHASVGIITDPDLRDQFKTAGAGLVPHMGVLGYTSMLSAYRDGDEWLEQ' A
#
# COMPACT_ATOMS: atom_id res chain seq x y z
N ALA A 1 -10.62 -0.97 8.48
CA ALA A 1 -11.20 0.40 8.45
C ALA A 1 -12.69 0.45 8.05
N SER A 2 -13.34 -0.65 7.66
CA SER A 2 -14.75 -0.64 7.18
C SER A 2 -15.82 -0.89 8.26
N LEU A 3 -15.43 -1.16 9.51
CA LEU A 3 -16.36 -1.55 10.57
C LEU A 3 -17.20 -0.37 11.10
N SER A 4 -16.62 0.82 11.22
CA SER A 4 -17.30 2.06 11.57
C SER A 4 -16.41 3.27 11.26
N PRO A 5 -16.96 4.50 11.15
CA PRO A 5 -16.17 5.72 10.98
C PRO A 5 -15.18 5.96 12.12
N GLU A 6 -15.54 5.57 13.35
CA GLU A 6 -14.66 5.68 14.51
C GLU A 6 -13.42 4.79 14.35
N ILE A 7 -13.61 3.52 14.01
CA ILE A 7 -12.50 2.58 13.76
C ILE A 7 -11.69 3.02 12.54
N ALA A 8 -12.34 3.52 11.49
CA ALA A 8 -11.66 4.00 10.29
C ALA A 8 -10.64 5.11 10.59
N ARG A 9 -11.00 6.06 11.48
CA ARG A 9 -10.13 7.17 11.87
C ARG A 9 -8.87 6.75 12.64
N GLN A 10 -8.87 5.56 13.24
CA GLN A 10 -7.76 5.04 14.04
C GLN A 10 -7.02 3.89 13.35
N THR A 11 -7.37 3.56 12.10
CA THR A 11 -6.80 2.41 11.38
C THR A 11 -5.88 2.87 10.26
N ILE A 12 -4.68 2.28 10.21
CA ILE A 12 -3.81 2.28 9.03
C ILE A 12 -3.95 0.90 8.36
N THR A 13 -4.46 0.85 7.13
CA THR A 13 -4.55 -0.41 6.36
C THR A 13 -3.38 -0.51 5.42
N LEU A 14 -2.53 -1.53 5.57
CA LEU A 14 -1.38 -1.77 4.71
C LEU A 14 -1.72 -2.85 3.67
N MET A 15 -1.44 -2.55 2.40
CA MET A 15 -1.69 -3.46 1.29
C MET A 15 -0.47 -3.54 0.37
N ALA A 16 -0.30 -4.67 -0.30
CA ALA A 16 0.76 -4.84 -1.29
C ALA A 16 0.39 -5.97 -2.27
N PRO A 17 0.82 -5.89 -3.55
CA PRO A 17 0.71 -6.99 -4.49
C PRO A 17 1.76 -8.09 -4.25
N SER A 18 2.66 -7.90 -3.27
CA SER A 18 3.86 -8.72 -3.05
C SER A 18 3.58 -10.22 -2.88
N LYS A 19 2.48 -10.58 -2.22
CA LYS A 19 2.09 -11.97 -1.98
C LYS A 19 1.16 -12.48 -3.06
N THR A 20 0.08 -11.74 -3.34
CA THR A 20 -0.91 -12.09 -4.36
C THR A 20 -0.26 -12.38 -5.70
N TYR A 21 0.71 -11.56 -6.12
CA TYR A 21 1.38 -11.65 -7.42
C TYR A 21 2.83 -12.12 -7.33
N ASN A 22 3.27 -12.64 -6.18
CA ASN A 22 4.62 -13.17 -5.95
C ASN A 22 5.79 -12.23 -6.34
N ILE A 23 5.63 -10.92 -6.11
CA ILE A 23 6.64 -9.88 -6.43
C ILE A 23 7.23 -9.22 -5.18
N ALA A 24 7.46 -9.98 -4.12
CA ALA A 24 7.94 -9.45 -2.84
C ALA A 24 9.31 -8.74 -2.93
N GLY A 25 10.19 -9.17 -3.83
CA GLY A 25 11.51 -8.55 -4.05
C GLY A 25 11.48 -7.17 -4.70
N ILE A 26 10.31 -6.66 -5.11
CA ILE A 26 10.16 -5.34 -5.72
C ILE A 26 9.92 -4.23 -4.68
N HIS A 27 9.58 -4.58 -3.44
CA HIS A 27 9.35 -3.63 -2.34
C HIS A 27 8.28 -2.56 -2.66
N ALA A 28 7.14 -2.98 -3.21
CA ALA A 28 6.01 -2.11 -3.50
C ALA A 28 4.83 -2.37 -2.54
N SER A 29 4.48 -1.38 -1.71
CA SER A 29 3.32 -1.42 -0.80
C SER A 29 2.66 -0.04 -0.67
N VAL A 30 1.42 -0.02 -0.19
CA VAL A 30 0.64 1.19 0.07
C VAL A 30 0.00 1.16 1.45
N GLY A 31 -0.15 2.34 2.05
CA GLY A 31 -0.94 2.55 3.25
C GLY A 31 -2.18 3.36 2.94
N ILE A 32 -3.36 2.82 3.28
CA ILE A 32 -4.65 3.51 3.19
C ILE A 32 -4.96 4.06 4.58
N ILE A 33 -4.90 5.39 4.70
CA ILE A 33 -5.14 6.15 5.93
C ILE A 33 -6.20 7.21 5.65
N THR A 34 -7.39 7.05 6.25
CA THR A 34 -8.54 7.91 5.99
C THR A 34 -8.52 9.22 6.78
N ASP A 35 -7.95 9.17 7.99
CA ASP A 35 -7.78 10.34 8.84
C ASP A 35 -6.55 11.16 8.41
N PRO A 36 -6.72 12.46 8.08
CA PRO A 36 -5.63 13.28 7.57
C PRO A 36 -4.54 13.55 8.63
N ASP A 37 -4.90 13.74 9.89
CA ASP A 37 -3.96 14.03 10.97
C ASP A 37 -3.08 12.79 11.26
N LEU A 38 -3.69 11.60 11.28
CA LEU A 38 -2.97 10.33 11.40
C LEU A 38 -2.05 10.09 10.19
N ARG A 39 -2.50 10.45 8.98
CA ARG A 39 -1.70 10.31 7.76
C ARG A 39 -0.47 11.20 7.80
N ASP A 40 -0.59 12.43 8.29
CA ASP A 40 0.53 13.37 8.39
C ASP A 40 1.51 12.95 9.48
N GLN A 41 1.03 12.44 10.61
CA GLN A 41 1.86 11.82 11.64
C GLN A 41 2.65 10.61 11.09
N PHE A 42 1.99 9.73 10.34
CA PHE A 42 2.63 8.56 9.72
C PHE A 42 3.73 8.98 8.74
N LYS A 43 3.46 9.96 7.87
CA LYS A 43 4.46 10.50 6.92
C LYS A 43 5.63 11.15 7.64
N THR A 44 5.36 11.90 8.70
CA THR A 44 6.39 12.56 9.51
C THR A 44 7.28 11.53 10.20
N ALA A 45 6.70 10.47 10.76
CA ALA A 45 7.45 9.39 11.40
C ALA A 45 8.38 8.64 10.43
N GLY A 46 8.00 8.52 9.15
CA GLY A 46 8.82 7.89 8.12
C GLY A 46 9.81 8.82 7.42
N ALA A 47 9.70 10.14 7.61
CA ALA A 47 10.49 11.12 6.87
C ALA A 47 12.00 10.95 7.14
N GLY A 48 12.78 10.80 6.06
CA GLY A 48 14.23 10.58 6.15
C GLY A 48 14.66 9.15 6.52
N LEU A 49 13.72 8.27 6.89
CA LEU A 49 13.98 6.88 7.26
C LEU A 49 13.49 5.89 6.22
N VAL A 50 12.29 6.12 5.67
CA VAL A 50 11.65 5.25 4.69
C VAL A 50 11.88 5.83 3.29
N PRO A 51 12.57 5.11 2.39
CA PRO A 51 12.80 5.60 1.03
C PRO A 51 11.49 5.61 0.23
N HIS A 52 11.42 6.51 -0.74
CA HIS A 52 10.32 6.51 -1.71
C HIS A 52 10.38 5.25 -2.60
N MET A 53 9.21 4.82 -3.07
CA MET A 53 9.11 3.71 -4.02
C MET A 53 9.79 4.08 -5.34
N GLY A 54 10.61 3.18 -5.89
CA GLY A 54 11.26 3.36 -7.18
C GLY A 54 10.32 3.14 -8.38
N VAL A 55 10.78 3.53 -9.57
CA VAL A 55 10.02 3.40 -10.84
C VAL A 55 9.55 1.97 -11.11
N LEU A 56 10.42 0.98 -10.84
CA LEU A 56 10.06 -0.43 -10.99
C LEU A 56 8.91 -0.82 -10.04
N GLY A 57 8.93 -0.33 -8.79
CA GLY A 57 7.88 -0.57 -7.82
C GLY A 57 6.51 -0.05 -8.29
N TYR A 58 6.48 1.18 -8.79
CA TYR A 58 5.25 1.77 -9.35
C TYR A 58 4.75 0.97 -10.56
N THR A 59 5.63 0.60 -11.48
CA THR A 59 5.28 -0.13 -12.70
C THR A 59 4.73 -1.51 -12.38
N SER A 60 5.43 -2.28 -11.54
CA SER A 60 4.99 -3.62 -11.15
C SER A 60 3.68 -3.59 -10.37
N MET A 61 3.50 -2.63 -9.45
CA MET A 61 2.25 -2.50 -8.70
C MET A 61 1.07 -2.15 -9.61
N LEU A 62 1.25 -1.22 -10.56
CA LEU A 62 0.21 -0.85 -11.50
C LEU A 62 -0.20 -2.04 -12.38
N SER A 63 0.77 -2.73 -12.97
CA SER A 63 0.49 -3.90 -13.81
C SER A 63 -0.16 -5.03 -13.01
N ALA A 64 0.30 -5.29 -11.78
CA ALA A 64 -0.29 -6.30 -10.91
C ALA A 64 -1.76 -6.01 -10.60
N TYR A 65 -2.11 -4.78 -10.21
CA TYR A 65 -3.49 -4.45 -9.83
C TYR A 65 -4.43 -4.19 -11.01
N ARG A 66 -3.92 -3.77 -12.17
CA ARG A 66 -4.76 -3.45 -13.33
C ARG A 66 -4.93 -4.62 -14.29
N ASP A 67 -3.86 -5.37 -14.49
CA ASP A 67 -3.74 -6.35 -15.58
C ASP A 67 -3.47 -7.78 -15.07
N GLY A 68 -3.33 -7.97 -13.74
CA GLY A 68 -2.91 -9.25 -13.14
C GLY A 68 -4.01 -10.26 -12.86
N ASP A 69 -5.28 -9.85 -12.86
CA ASP A 69 -6.38 -10.70 -12.39
C ASP A 69 -6.50 -12.03 -13.15
N GLU A 70 -6.28 -12.05 -14.47
CA GLU A 70 -6.29 -13.28 -15.28
C GLU A 70 -5.23 -14.29 -14.83
N TRP A 71 -4.05 -13.83 -14.40
CA TRP A 71 -3.02 -14.71 -13.86
C TRP A 71 -3.39 -15.22 -12.46
N LEU A 72 -4.07 -14.40 -11.66
CA LEU A 72 -4.46 -14.75 -10.29
C LEU A 72 -5.59 -15.79 -10.25
N GLU A 73 -6.48 -15.80 -11.24
CA GLU A 73 -7.62 -16.71 -11.34
C GLU A 73 -7.26 -18.12 -11.85
N GLN A 74 -6.01 -18.34 -12.29
CA GLN A 74 -5.49 -19.65 -12.72
C GLN A 74 -5.16 -20.55 -11.54
#